data_AF-Q4J9I9-F1
#
_entry.id   AF-Q4J9I9-F1
#
_cell.length_a   1.000
_cell.length_b   1.000
_cell.length_c   1.000
_cell.angle_alpha   90.00
_cell.angle_beta   90.00
_cell.angle_gamma   90.00
#
_symmetry.space_group_name_H-M   'P 1'
#
loop_
_entity.id
_entity.type
_entity.pdbx_description
1 polymer ?
#
loop_
_entity_poly.entity_id
_entity_poly.type
_entity_poly.pdbx_seq_one_letter_code
_entity_poly.pdbx_strand_id
1 'polypeptide(L)' 'MQQYRVVFEGAFYKIVQDDMAEVLLFEGKPVSATCVEHGTHRDLNCPHIESLLKKIFY' A
#
# COMPACT_ATOMS: atom_id res chain seq x y z
N MET A 1 8.23 -7.11 -13.93
CA MET A 1 7.87 -6.07 -12.95
C MET A 1 6.45 -6.34 -12.51
N GLN A 2 6.25 -6.79 -11.26
CA GLN A 2 4.91 -7.00 -10.73
C GLN A 2 4.29 -5.61 -10.51
N GLN A 3 3.30 -5.26 -11.34
CA GLN A 3 2.63 -3.95 -11.29
C GLN A 3 1.73 -3.88 -10.06
N TYR A 4 1.74 -2.74 -9.36
CA TYR A 4 0.69 -2.43 -8.41
C TYR A 4 -0.58 -2.00 -9.18
N ARG A 5 -1.73 -2.07 -8.53
CA ARG A 5 -2.99 -1.56 -9.06
C ARG A 5 -3.69 -0.65 -8.05
N VAL A 6 -4.39 0.33 -8.59
CA VAL A 6 -5.29 1.19 -7.82
C VAL A 6 -6.64 0.49 -7.75
N VAL A 7 -7.12 0.19 -6.54
CA VAL A 7 -8.44 -0.44 -6.35
C VAL A 7 -9.53 0.56 -6.00
N PHE A 8 -9.13 1.70 -5.44
CA PHE A 8 -10.04 2.78 -5.12
C PHE A 8 -9.31 4.12 -5.26
N GLU A 9 -9.99 5.10 -5.85
CA GLU A 9 -9.51 6.48 -5.96
C GLU A 9 -10.67 7.43 -5.68
N GLY A 10 -10.62 8.07 -4.51
CA GLY A 10 -11.58 9.07 -4.07
C GLY A 10 -10.97 10.46 -4.03
N ALA A 11 -11.76 11.44 -3.59
CA ALA A 11 -11.33 12.84 -3.57
C ALA A 11 -10.11 13.11 -2.67
N PHE A 12 -9.93 12.34 -1.58
CA PHE A 12 -8.89 12.59 -0.57
C PHE A 12 -8.01 11.38 -0.27
N TYR A 13 -8.45 10.18 -0.65
CA TYR A 13 -7.71 8.95 -0.38
C TYR A 13 -7.76 7.98 -1.55
N LYS A 14 -6.73 7.14 -1.59
CA LYS A 14 -6.50 6.14 -2.61
C LYS A 14 -6.05 4.85 -1.96
N ILE A 15 -6.54 3.72 -2.47
CA ILE A 15 -6.11 2.40 -2.02
C ILE A 15 -5.36 1.75 -3.17
N VAL A 16 -4.12 1.34 -2.89
CA VAL A 16 -3.20 0.74 -3.83
C VAL A 16 -2.79 -0.63 -3.30
N GLN A 17 -2.76 -1.64 -4.16
CA GLN A 17 -2.34 -2.98 -3.76
C GLN A 17 -1.50 -3.67 -4.84
N ASP A 18 -0.73 -4.66 -4.41
CA ASP A 18 -0.17 -5.71 -5.26
C ASP A 18 -0.58 -7.09 -4.72
N ASP A 19 0.11 -8.15 -5.14
CA ASP A 19 -0.20 -9.51 -4.73
C ASP A 19 0.09 -9.79 -3.24
N MET A 20 0.88 -8.94 -2.57
CA MET A 20 1.40 -9.17 -1.21
C MET A 20 0.89 -8.15 -0.19
N ALA A 21 0.50 -6.96 -0.63
CA ALA A 21 0.19 -5.84 0.25
C ALA A 21 -0.87 -4.90 -0.31
N GLU A 22 -1.52 -4.17 0.59
CA GLU A 22 -2.41 -3.05 0.33
C GLU A 22 -2.01 -1.86 1.20
N VAL A 23 -2.03 -0.65 0.64
CA VAL A 23 -1.73 0.61 1.32
C VAL A 23 -2.85 1.61 1.04
N LEU A 24 -3.35 2.24 2.12
CA LEU A 24 -4.21 3.40 2.05
C LEU A 24 -3.34 4.67 2.08
N LEU A 25 -3.45 5.46 1.01
CA LEU A 25 -2.82 6.76 0.87
C LEU A 25 -3.85 7.85 1.14
N PHE A 26 -3.60 8.71 2.12
CA PHE A 26 -4.36 9.95 2.34
C PHE A 26 -3.50 11.13 1.89
N GLU A 27 -3.98 11.90 0.91
CA GLU A 27 -3.22 12.99 0.28
C GLU A 27 -1.79 12.58 -0.16
N GLY A 28 -1.66 11.36 -0.70
CA GLY A 28 -0.39 10.80 -1.15
C GLY A 28 0.52 10.24 -0.05
N LYS A 29 0.12 10.29 1.23
CA LYS A 29 0.88 9.74 2.36
C LYS A 29 0.29 8.40 2.82
N PRO A 30 1.11 7.36 3.05
CA PRO A 30 0.62 6.11 3.62
C PRO A 30 0.17 6.33 5.06
N VAL A 31 -1.09 6.02 5.36
CA VAL A 31 -1.68 6.15 6.71
C VAL A 31 -2.14 4.81 7.28
N SER A 32 -2.30 3.79 6.44
CA SER A 32 -2.60 2.42 6.86
C SER A 32 -2.11 1.43 5.80
N ALA A 33 -1.75 0.23 6.24
CA ALA A 33 -1.28 -0.82 5.36
C ALA A 33 -1.67 -2.20 5.89
N THR A 34 -1.85 -3.15 4.98
CA THR A 34 -2.18 -4.54 5.26
C THR A 34 -1.30 -5.42 4.38
N CYS A 35 -0.73 -6.51 4.91
CA CYS A 35 -0.07 -7.53 4.10
C CYS A 35 -0.75 -8.89 4.24
N VAL A 36 -0.51 -9.76 3.27
CA VAL A 36 -1.10 -11.11 3.24
C VAL A 36 -0.65 -12.00 4.40
N GLU A 37 0.52 -11.74 4.99
CA GLU A 37 1.08 -12.57 6.07
C GLU A 37 0.63 -12.14 7.47
N HIS A 38 0.58 -10.83 7.73
CA HIS A 38 0.40 -10.29 9.08
C HIS A 38 -0.94 -9.55 9.25
N GLY A 39 -1.73 -9.40 8.19
CA GLY A 39 -2.94 -8.59 8.21
C GLY A 39 -2.62 -7.11 8.36
N THR A 40 -3.47 -6.37 9.07
CA THR A 40 -3.34 -4.91 9.21
C THR A 40 -2.16 -4.54 10.10
N HIS A 41 -1.27 -3.73 9.54
CA HIS A 41 -0.11 -3.20 10.24
C HIS A 41 -0.42 -1.87 10.91
N ARG A 42 0.17 -1.69 12.10
CA ARG A 42 0.27 -0.37 12.74
C ARG A 42 1.54 0.38 12.34
N ASP A 43 2.55 -0.34 11.86
CA ASP A 43 3.87 0.17 11.46
C ASP A 43 4.22 -0.30 10.03
N LEU A 44 4.85 0.55 9.22
CA LEU A 44 5.13 0.30 7.80
C LEU A 44 6.41 -0.52 7.55
N ASN A 45 7.12 -0.92 8.61
CA ASN A 45 8.37 -1.70 8.56
C ASN A 45 8.18 -3.19 8.21
N CYS A 46 7.28 -3.49 7.27
CA CYS A 46 7.06 -4.84 6.75
C CYS A 46 7.67 -4.95 5.35
N PRO A 47 8.42 -6.02 5.03
CA PRO A 47 9.04 -6.18 3.70
C PRO A 47 8.04 -6.09 2.53
N HIS A 48 6.82 -6.61 2.70
CA HIS A 48 5.77 -6.54 1.68
C HIS A 48 5.27 -5.10 1.47
N ILE A 49 5.07 -4.37 2.57
CA ILE A 49 4.66 -2.97 2.52
C ILE A 49 5.75 -2.10 1.91
N GLU A 50 7.02 -2.28 2.32
CA GLU A 50 8.16 -1.56 1.75
C GLU A 50 8.31 -1.81 0.25
N SER A 51 8.13 -3.06 -0.19
CA SER A 51 8.16 -3.43 -1.61
C SER A 51 7.07 -2.69 -2.39
N LEU A 52 5.85 -2.65 -1.87
CA LEU A 52 4.75 -1.93 -2.50
C LEU A 52 5.00 -0.41 -2.52
N LEU A 53 5.44 0.18 -1.41
CA LEU A 53 5.76 1.61 -1.33
C LEU A 53 6.86 2.00 -2.34
N LYS A 54 7.88 1.15 -2.52
CA LYS A 54 8.89 1.36 -3.55
C LYS A 54 8.27 1.42 -4.94
N LYS A 55 7.35 0.52 -5.27
CA LYS A 55 6.66 0.54 -6.57
C LYS A 55 5.78 1.78 -6.76
N ILE A 56 5.22 2.34 -5.68
CA ILE A 56 4.36 3.54 -5.74
C ILE A 56 5.18 4.81 -5.97
N PHE A 57 6.33 4.94 -5.29
CA PHE A 57 7.09 6.20 -5.22
C PHE A 57 8.39 6.23 -6.03
N TYR A 58 8.87 5.10 -6.55
CA TYR A 58 10.10 4.97 -7.35
C TYR A 58 9.84 4.23 -8.66
#